data_AF-A0A953NSI3-F1
#
_entry.id   AF-A0A953NSI3-F1
#
_cell.length_a   1.000
_cell.length_b   1.000
_cell.length_c   1.000
_cell.angle_alpha   90.00
_cell.angle_beta   90.00
_cell.angle_gamma   90.00
#
_symmetry.space_group_name_H-M   'P 1'
#
loop_
_entity.id
_entity.type
_entity.pdbx_description
1 polymer ?
#
loop_
_entity_poly.entity_id
_entity_poly.type
_entity_poly.pdbx_seq_one_letter_code
_entity_poly.pdbx_strand_id
1 'polypeptide(L)'
;MIVYFLRHASAGKKMLNPKKDERRPLDDEGILQTRYIGRMLAALDLQVDHIVSSPLKRATQTASLVANELAFENPVKTHDALRPEARHEDFLELLAHYRKSESIIVIGHNPTMAEFLSKTISRKTGTAQIDFKKGAVARVDLAGRTGTLEWMVTPRIARALQSTLKASSRPKTARK
;
A
#
# COMPACT_ATOMS: atom_id res chain seq x y z
N MET A 1 1.70 15.55 -7.23
CA MET A 1 1.36 14.13 -7.42
C MET A 1 1.21 13.49 -6.05
N ILE A 2 0.13 12.78 -5.81
CA ILE A 2 -0.11 12.01 -4.60
C ILE A 2 0.45 10.61 -4.80
N VAL A 3 1.23 10.11 -3.84
CA VAL A 3 1.76 8.75 -3.86
C VAL A 3 1.28 8.01 -2.63
N TYR A 4 0.54 6.94 -2.87
CA TYR A 4 0.14 5.99 -1.85
C TYR A 4 1.15 4.86 -1.78
N PHE A 5 1.95 4.84 -0.73
CA PHE A 5 2.85 3.74 -0.44
C PHE A 5 2.04 2.62 0.22
N LEU A 6 2.15 1.40 -0.27
CA LEU A 6 1.49 0.24 0.33
C LEU A 6 2.49 -0.92 0.44
N ARG A 7 2.68 -1.44 1.65
CA ARG A 7 3.40 -2.70 1.83
C ARG A 7 2.43 -3.84 1.56
N HIS A 8 2.88 -4.88 0.85
CA HIS A 8 2.07 -6.09 0.69
C HIS A 8 1.57 -6.63 2.05
N ALA A 9 0.38 -7.25 2.02
CA ALA A 9 -0.22 -7.82 3.22
C ALA A 9 0.45 -9.14 3.65
N SER A 10 -0.03 -9.78 4.72
CA SER A 10 0.54 -11.04 5.19
C SER A 10 0.53 -12.15 4.12
N ALA A 11 1.58 -12.96 4.16
CA ALA A 11 1.86 -14.00 3.17
C ALA A 11 2.41 -15.27 3.85
N GLY A 12 2.17 -15.42 5.15
CA GLY A 12 2.72 -16.49 5.98
C GLY A 12 4.23 -16.40 6.17
N LYS A 13 4.84 -17.58 6.37
CA LYS A 13 6.28 -17.75 6.61
C LYS A 13 7.08 -17.56 5.32
N LYS A 14 8.21 -16.85 5.43
CA LYS A 14 9.17 -16.69 4.33
C LYS A 14 9.73 -18.07 3.95
N MET A 15 9.90 -18.32 2.65
CA MET A 15 10.52 -19.55 2.15
C MET A 15 12.03 -19.35 2.00
N LEU A 16 12.82 -20.39 2.28
CA LEU A 16 14.29 -20.32 2.17
C LEU A 16 14.75 -20.19 0.71
N ASN A 17 14.05 -20.84 -0.22
CA ASN A 17 14.36 -20.75 -1.64
C ASN A 17 13.79 -19.43 -2.23
N PRO A 18 14.62 -18.54 -2.79
CA PRO A 18 14.16 -17.24 -3.31
C PRO A 18 13.11 -17.35 -4.41
N LYS A 19 13.31 -18.23 -5.41
CA LYS A 19 12.35 -18.43 -6.52
C LYS A 19 10.98 -18.92 -6.03
N LYS A 20 10.97 -19.75 -4.99
CA LYS A 20 9.71 -20.18 -4.35
C LYS A 20 9.08 -19.05 -3.52
N ASP A 21 9.90 -18.25 -2.81
CA ASP A 21 9.39 -17.13 -2.02
C ASP A 21 8.74 -16.03 -2.88
N GLU A 22 9.25 -15.78 -4.09
CA GLU A 22 8.63 -14.86 -5.05
C GLU A 22 7.20 -15.26 -5.43
N ARG A 23 6.95 -16.58 -5.50
CA ARG A 23 5.64 -17.17 -5.83
C ARG A 23 4.75 -17.35 -4.60
N ARG A 24 5.19 -16.96 -3.41
CA ARG A 24 4.42 -17.10 -2.18
C ARG A 24 3.19 -16.18 -2.21
N PRO A 25 1.97 -16.72 -2.10
CA PRO A 25 0.75 -15.93 -2.10
C PRO A 25 0.52 -15.24 -0.75
N LEU A 26 -0.48 -14.38 -0.70
CA LEU A 26 -1.08 -13.94 0.55
C LEU A 26 -1.64 -15.14 1.33
N ASP A 27 -1.62 -15.04 2.66
CA ASP A 27 -2.38 -15.93 3.55
C ASP A 27 -3.76 -15.34 3.83
N ASP A 28 -4.61 -16.08 4.54
CA ASP A 28 -5.97 -15.64 4.87
C ASP A 28 -5.99 -14.32 5.65
N GLU A 29 -5.02 -14.14 6.56
CA GLU A 29 -4.84 -12.88 7.28
C GLU A 29 -4.53 -11.74 6.30
N GLY A 30 -3.64 -11.96 5.34
CA GLY A 30 -3.27 -10.99 4.32
C GLY A 30 -4.45 -10.59 3.45
N ILE A 31 -5.27 -11.55 3.02
CA ILE A 31 -6.49 -11.27 2.24
C ILE A 31 -7.44 -10.37 3.06
N LEU A 32 -7.64 -10.66 4.35
CA LEU A 32 -8.46 -9.82 5.22
C LEU A 32 -7.87 -8.44 5.43
N GLN A 33 -6.56 -8.34 5.70
CA GLN A 33 -5.85 -7.06 5.83
C GLN A 33 -6.04 -6.20 4.58
N THR A 34 -5.88 -6.77 3.39
CA THR A 34 -6.04 -6.04 2.13
C THR A 34 -7.47 -5.56 1.93
N ARG A 35 -8.48 -6.38 2.26
CA ARG A 35 -9.89 -5.94 2.22
C ARG A 35 -10.16 -4.79 3.20
N TYR A 36 -9.56 -4.83 4.39
CA TYR A 36 -9.73 -3.74 5.35
C TYR A 36 -9.17 -2.41 4.81
N ILE A 37 -8.00 -2.47 4.20
CA ILE A 37 -7.35 -1.31 3.60
C ILE A 37 -8.12 -0.84 2.37
N GLY A 38 -8.42 -1.73 1.42
CA GLY A 38 -9.12 -1.40 0.19
C GLY A 38 -10.45 -0.70 0.43
N ARG A 39 -11.29 -1.23 1.34
CA ARG A 39 -12.55 -0.58 1.72
C ARG A 39 -12.37 0.77 2.41
N MET A 40 -11.32 0.91 3.21
CA MET A 40 -11.01 2.19 3.84
C MET A 40 -10.62 3.22 2.78
N LEU A 41 -9.79 2.83 1.81
CA LEU A 41 -9.42 3.69 0.68
C LEU A 41 -10.64 4.06 -0.18
N ALA A 42 -11.54 3.10 -0.45
CA ALA A 42 -12.79 3.37 -1.17
C ALA A 42 -13.71 4.32 -0.40
N ALA A 43 -13.81 4.16 0.93
CA ALA A 43 -14.60 5.06 1.78
C ALA A 43 -14.02 6.49 1.88
N LEU A 44 -12.72 6.65 1.59
CA LEU A 44 -12.07 7.96 1.45
C LEU A 44 -12.21 8.54 0.03
N ASP A 45 -12.97 7.88 -0.85
CA ASP A 45 -13.19 8.26 -2.25
C ASP A 45 -11.89 8.51 -3.02
N LEU A 46 -10.93 7.59 -2.86
CA LEU A 46 -9.65 7.69 -3.54
C LEU A 46 -9.80 7.55 -5.07
N GLN A 47 -9.57 8.66 -5.77
CA GLN A 47 -9.37 8.68 -7.22
C GLN A 47 -7.89 8.42 -7.52
N VAL A 48 -7.59 7.30 -8.19
CA VAL A 48 -6.23 6.82 -8.49
C VAL A 48 -6.05 6.62 -9.98
N ASP A 49 -5.01 7.21 -10.56
CA ASP A 49 -4.72 7.05 -12.00
C ASP A 49 -4.03 5.71 -12.29
N HIS A 50 -3.10 5.31 -11.42
CA HIS A 50 -2.30 4.11 -11.60
C HIS A 50 -2.08 3.30 -10.32
N ILE A 51 -2.15 1.98 -10.47
CA ILE A 51 -1.72 1.02 -9.45
C ILE A 51 -0.52 0.26 -9.99
N VAL A 52 0.64 0.43 -9.34
CA VAL A 52 1.90 -0.20 -9.72
C VAL A 52 2.38 -1.09 -8.59
N SER A 53 2.66 -2.35 -8.90
CA SER A 53 3.07 -3.36 -7.93
C SER A 53 4.45 -3.92 -8.23
N SER A 54 5.14 -4.38 -7.19
CA SER A 54 6.23 -5.34 -7.35
C SER A 54 5.74 -6.60 -8.06
N PRO A 55 6.57 -7.25 -8.91
CA PRO A 55 6.19 -8.47 -9.61
C PRO A 55 6.00 -9.69 -8.69
N LEU A 56 6.40 -9.63 -7.41
CA LEU A 56 6.26 -10.76 -6.48
C LEU A 56 4.77 -11.03 -6.18
N LYS A 57 4.38 -12.31 -6.13
CA LYS A 57 2.96 -12.74 -6.09
C LYS A 57 2.15 -12.11 -4.96
N ARG A 58 2.72 -12.00 -3.76
CA ARG A 58 2.07 -11.34 -2.61
C ARG A 58 1.76 -9.85 -2.85
N ALA A 59 2.62 -9.14 -3.58
CA ALA A 59 2.39 -7.74 -3.91
C ALA A 59 1.35 -7.59 -5.03
N THR A 60 1.41 -8.41 -6.07
CA THR A 60 0.42 -8.38 -7.15
C THR A 60 -0.98 -8.79 -6.68
N GLN A 61 -1.09 -9.77 -5.78
CA GLN A 61 -2.36 -10.12 -5.13
C GLN A 61 -2.88 -9.00 -4.22
N THR A 62 -1.99 -8.34 -3.46
CA THR A 62 -2.39 -7.16 -2.67
C THR A 62 -2.94 -6.06 -3.58
N ALA A 63 -2.23 -5.76 -4.67
CA ALA A 63 -2.64 -4.73 -5.63
C ALA A 63 -3.99 -5.07 -6.31
N SER A 64 -4.19 -6.32 -6.72
CA SER A 64 -5.43 -6.77 -7.36
C SER A 64 -6.64 -6.65 -6.41
N LEU A 65 -6.46 -7.04 -5.14
CA LEU A 65 -7.53 -6.91 -4.14
C LEU A 65 -7.84 -5.44 -3.82
N VAL A 66 -6.83 -4.55 -3.75
CA VAL A 66 -7.05 -3.11 -3.59
C VAL A 66 -7.75 -2.52 -4.80
N ALA A 67 -7.32 -2.86 -6.01
CA ALA A 67 -7.94 -2.42 -7.27
C ALA A 67 -9.43 -2.77 -7.31
N ASN A 68 -9.78 -4.00 -6.93
CA ASN A 68 -11.18 -4.44 -6.87
C ASN A 68 -12.02 -3.62 -5.87
N GLU A 69 -11.50 -3.35 -4.67
CA GLU A 69 -12.23 -2.55 -3.66
C GLU A 69 -12.38 -1.08 -4.09
N LEU A 70 -11.45 -0.55 -4.90
CA LEU A 70 -11.51 0.79 -5.48
C LEU A 70 -12.32 0.87 -6.78
N ALA A 71 -12.87 -0.25 -7.27
CA ALA A 71 -13.46 -0.34 -8.61
C ALA A 71 -12.53 0.20 -9.72
N PHE A 72 -11.22 -0.01 -9.58
CA PHE A 72 -10.23 0.47 -10.54
C PHE A 72 -10.26 -0.38 -11.82
N GLU A 73 -10.64 0.25 -12.93
CA GLU A 73 -10.89 -0.45 -14.21
C GLU A 73 -9.61 -0.69 -15.03
N ASN A 74 -8.56 0.09 -14.78
CA ASN A 74 -7.30 -0.02 -15.51
C ASN A 74 -6.47 -1.22 -15.04
N PRO A 75 -5.62 -1.79 -15.91
CA PRO A 75 -4.76 -2.90 -15.52
C PRO A 75 -3.70 -2.47 -14.51
N VAL A 76 -3.58 -3.23 -13.42
CA VAL A 76 -2.46 -3.11 -12.47
C VAL A 76 -1.15 -3.36 -13.23
N LYS A 77 -0.21 -2.42 -13.12
CA LYS A 77 1.12 -2.55 -13.73
C LYS A 77 2.11 -3.17 -12.75
N THR A 78 3.13 -3.83 -13.27
CA THR A 78 4.24 -4.33 -12.46
C THR A 78 5.54 -3.61 -12.81
N HIS A 79 6.38 -3.34 -11.82
CA HIS A 79 7.68 -2.71 -12.05
C HIS A 79 8.76 -3.23 -11.08
N ASP A 80 9.96 -3.46 -11.61
CA ASP A 80 11.07 -4.02 -10.81
C ASP A 80 11.61 -3.05 -9.75
N ALA A 81 11.43 -1.74 -9.94
CA ALA A 81 11.73 -0.71 -8.93
C ALA A 81 10.95 -0.84 -7.61
N LEU A 82 9.99 -1.77 -7.50
CA LEU A 82 9.25 -2.05 -6.26
C LEU A 82 9.65 -3.38 -5.60
N ARG A 83 10.63 -4.10 -6.17
CA ARG A 83 11.19 -5.33 -5.59
C ARG A 83 11.94 -5.04 -4.28
N PRO A 84 12.10 -6.04 -3.40
CA PRO A 84 12.87 -5.88 -2.15
C PRO A 84 14.33 -5.42 -2.35
N GLU A 85 14.89 -5.65 -3.53
CA GLU A 85 16.28 -5.39 -3.90
C GLU A 85 16.44 -4.10 -4.73
N ALA A 86 15.35 -3.40 -5.02
CA ALA A 86 15.38 -2.14 -5.77
C ALA A 86 16.07 -1.03 -4.99
N ARG A 87 16.75 -0.14 -5.71
CA ARG A 87 17.40 1.04 -5.12
C ARG A 87 16.43 2.23 -5.14
N HIS A 88 16.74 3.24 -4.34
CA HIS A 88 15.90 4.43 -4.27
C HIS A 88 15.90 5.21 -5.58
N GLU A 89 17.00 5.20 -6.32
CA GLU A 89 17.13 5.83 -7.63
C GLU A 89 16.15 5.20 -8.64
N ASP A 90 16.06 3.86 -8.67
CA ASP A 90 15.14 3.13 -9.54
C ASP A 90 13.68 3.48 -9.20
N PHE A 91 13.38 3.70 -7.91
CA PHE A 91 12.07 4.16 -7.46
C PHE A 91 11.78 5.62 -7.86
N LEU A 92 12.76 6.52 -7.81
CA LEU A 92 12.60 7.89 -8.27
C LEU A 92 12.39 7.96 -9.78
N GLU A 93 13.03 7.09 -10.56
CA GLU A 93 12.79 6.94 -12.00
C GLU A 93 11.37 6.44 -12.28
N LEU A 94 10.89 5.45 -11.51
CA LEU A 94 9.50 5.01 -11.56
C LEU A 94 8.53 6.19 -11.29
N LEU A 95 8.76 6.98 -10.24
CA LEU A 95 7.92 8.15 -9.96
C LEU A 95 7.98 9.20 -11.07
N ALA A 96 9.16 9.41 -11.66
CA ALA A 96 9.34 10.34 -12.77
C ALA A 96 8.59 9.90 -14.02
N HIS A 97 8.47 8.59 -14.28
CA HIS A 97 7.65 8.02 -15.36
C HIS A 97 6.17 8.42 -15.22
N TYR A 98 5.65 8.43 -14.00
CA TYR A 98 4.26 8.78 -13.69
C TYR A 98 4.04 10.26 -13.31
N ARG A 99 5.01 11.15 -13.55
CA ARG A 99 4.96 12.56 -13.10
C ARG A 99 3.76 13.39 -13.58
N LYS A 100 3.07 12.95 -14.64
CA LYS A 100 1.88 13.62 -15.20
C LYS A 100 0.58 13.15 -14.54
N SER A 101 0.63 12.12 -13.71
CA SER A 101 -0.52 11.59 -12.98
C SER A 101 -0.77 12.43 -11.73
N GLU A 102 -2.04 12.62 -11.39
CA GLU A 102 -2.49 13.24 -10.15
C GLU A 102 -2.15 12.34 -8.96
N SER A 103 -2.39 11.04 -9.08
CA SER A 103 -2.22 10.08 -7.99
C SER A 103 -1.86 8.67 -8.43
N ILE A 104 -0.98 8.01 -7.66
CA ILE A 104 -0.58 6.61 -7.90
C ILE A 104 -0.52 5.80 -6.60
N ILE A 105 -0.82 4.51 -6.67
CA ILE A 105 -0.53 3.54 -5.60
C ILE A 105 0.70 2.72 -6.00
N VAL A 106 1.69 2.66 -5.12
CA VAL A 106 2.89 1.82 -5.27
C VAL A 106 2.91 0.72 -4.21
N ILE A 107 2.97 -0.54 -4.64
CA ILE A 107 2.94 -1.72 -3.77
C ILE A 107 4.27 -2.46 -3.79
N GLY A 108 4.87 -2.67 -2.62
CA GLY A 108 6.17 -3.33 -2.51
C GLY A 108 6.44 -3.96 -1.14
N HIS A 109 7.70 -3.99 -0.72
CA HIS A 109 8.18 -4.83 0.37
C HIS A 109 9.06 -4.08 1.37
N ASN A 110 9.06 -4.50 2.62
CA ASN A 110 10.08 -4.06 3.57
C ASN A 110 11.37 -4.90 3.43
N PRO A 111 12.54 -4.31 3.75
CA PRO A 111 12.72 -2.96 4.35
C PRO A 111 12.58 -1.79 3.36
N THR A 112 12.72 -2.07 2.07
CA THR A 112 12.83 -1.10 0.96
C THR A 112 11.71 -0.08 0.89
N MET A 113 10.45 -0.51 1.07
CA MET A 113 9.29 0.37 1.02
C MET A 113 9.28 1.37 2.18
N ALA A 114 9.69 0.96 3.38
CA ALA A 114 9.84 1.85 4.52
C ALA A 114 10.99 2.84 4.30
N GLU A 115 12.09 2.39 3.69
CA GLU A 115 13.22 3.24 3.31
C GLU A 115 12.82 4.28 2.26
N PHE A 116 12.10 3.87 1.21
CA PHE A 116 11.60 4.78 0.18
C PHE A 116 10.68 5.82 0.77
N LEU A 117 9.72 5.40 1.60
CA LEU A 117 8.83 6.33 2.29
C LEU A 117 9.63 7.30 3.18
N SER A 118 10.58 6.79 3.98
CA SER A 118 11.44 7.60 4.85
C SER A 118 12.22 8.66 4.07
N LYS A 119 12.90 8.27 2.98
CA LYS A 119 13.64 9.20 2.12
C LYS A 119 12.74 10.20 1.42
N THR A 120 11.53 9.78 1.04
CA THR A 120 10.56 10.65 0.37
C THR A 120 10.06 11.76 1.29
N ILE A 121 9.86 11.49 2.58
CA ILE A 121 9.32 12.47 3.54
C ILE A 121 10.42 13.22 4.33
N SER A 122 11.69 12.86 4.11
CA SER A 122 12.83 13.48 4.78
C SER A 122 13.57 14.44 3.85
N ARG A 123 14.09 15.54 4.41
CA ARG A 123 15.03 16.42 3.69
C ARG A 123 16.42 15.77 3.62
N LYS A 124 17.33 16.33 2.79
CA LYS A 124 18.62 15.75 2.36
C LYS A 124 19.45 15.00 3.42
N THR A 125 19.41 15.38 4.69
CA THR A 125 20.23 14.77 5.76
C THR A 125 19.41 14.07 6.85
N GLY A 126 18.08 14.07 6.75
CA GLY A 126 17.19 13.46 7.73
C GLY A 126 16.81 12.03 7.38
N THR A 127 16.48 11.24 8.40
CA THR A 127 15.80 9.95 8.24
C THR A 127 14.61 9.88 9.19
N ALA A 128 13.46 9.47 8.66
CA ALA A 128 12.30 9.16 9.46
C ALA A 128 12.31 7.67 9.82
N GLN A 129 12.17 7.32 11.10
CA GLN A 129 11.96 5.94 11.50
C GLN A 129 10.49 5.59 11.33
N ILE A 130 10.19 4.66 10.42
CA ILE A 130 8.81 4.29 10.08
C ILE A 130 8.65 2.78 10.23
N ASP A 131 7.81 2.38 11.18
CA ASP A 131 7.41 0.99 11.36
C ASP A 131 6.28 0.62 10.38
N PHE A 132 6.66 0.43 9.11
CA PHE A 132 5.71 0.20 8.03
C PHE A 132 5.23 -1.26 8.02
N LYS A 133 4.17 -1.55 8.79
CA LYS A 133 3.60 -2.90 8.96
C LYS A 133 3.12 -3.51 7.64
N LYS A 134 3.06 -4.85 7.58
CA LYS A 134 2.43 -5.56 6.44
C LYS A 134 1.02 -5.02 6.23
N GLY A 135 0.65 -4.71 4.99
CA GLY A 135 -0.64 -4.09 4.66
C GLY A 135 -0.80 -2.64 5.14
N ALA A 136 0.23 -1.98 5.66
CA ALA A 136 0.14 -0.56 5.96
C ALA A 136 0.15 0.27 4.67
N VAL A 137 -0.63 1.36 4.67
CA VAL A 137 -0.71 2.34 3.58
C VAL A 137 -0.36 3.72 4.12
N ALA A 138 0.37 4.51 3.32
CA ALA A 138 0.68 5.90 3.63
C ALA A 138 0.41 6.77 2.42
N ARG A 139 -0.18 7.95 2.64
CA ARG A 139 -0.34 8.99 1.61
C ARG A 139 0.76 10.01 1.75
N VAL A 140 1.45 10.27 0.66
CA VAL A 140 2.45 11.33 0.56
C VAL A 140 2.09 12.27 -0.58
N ASP A 141 2.02 13.56 -0.30
CA ASP A 141 1.81 14.58 -1.31
C ASP A 141 3.19 15.09 -1.77
N LEU A 142 3.61 14.68 -2.98
CA LEU A 142 4.93 14.97 -3.52
C LEU A 142 5.03 16.38 -4.11
N ALA A 143 6.12 17.06 -3.76
CA ALA A 143 6.59 18.31 -4.35
C ALA A 143 8.05 18.14 -4.81
N GLY A 144 8.24 17.77 -6.08
CA GLY A 144 9.56 17.45 -6.62
C GLY A 144 10.04 16.06 -6.19
N ARG A 145 11.19 15.96 -5.52
CA ARG A 145 11.80 14.68 -5.06
C ARG A 145 11.43 14.29 -3.64
N THR A 146 10.78 15.18 -2.89
CA THR A 146 10.34 14.97 -1.51
C THR A 146 8.86 15.29 -1.38
N GLY A 147 8.22 14.89 -0.29
CA GLY A 147 6.81 15.20 -0.05
C GLY A 147 6.44 15.26 1.42
N THR A 148 5.19 15.60 1.67
CA THR A 148 4.61 15.64 3.01
C THR A 148 3.85 14.35 3.28
N LEU A 149 4.09 13.70 4.42
CA LEU A 149 3.27 12.59 4.89
C LEU A 149 1.94 13.14 5.41
N GLU A 150 0.85 12.92 4.68
CA GLU A 150 -0.48 13.38 5.10
C GLU A 150 -1.09 12.43 6.15
N TRP A 151 -0.94 11.12 5.95
CA TRP A 151 -1.38 10.11 6.91
C TRP A 151 -0.75 8.74 6.64
N MET A 152 -0.78 7.88 7.67
CA MET A 152 -0.42 6.46 7.57
C MET A 152 -1.42 5.61 8.37
N VAL A 153 -1.94 4.57 7.73
CA VAL A 153 -2.92 3.64 8.31
C VAL A 153 -2.36 2.22 8.29
N THR A 154 -2.38 1.56 9.45
CA THR A 154 -2.06 0.13 9.55
C THR A 154 -3.33 -0.72 9.45
N PRO A 155 -3.24 -2.03 9.12
CA PRO A 155 -4.42 -2.88 9.08
C PRO A 155 -5.20 -2.93 10.40
N ARG A 156 -4.51 -2.77 11.55
CA ARG A 156 -5.15 -2.69 12.86
C ARG A 156 -6.10 -1.48 12.94
N ILE A 157 -5.64 -0.31 12.49
CA ILE A 157 -6.43 0.94 12.48
C ILE A 157 -7.60 0.79 11.50
N ALA A 158 -7.34 0.32 10.27
CA ALA A 158 -8.39 0.11 9.26
C ALA A 158 -9.49 -0.86 9.73
N ARG A 159 -9.09 -1.97 10.38
CA ARG A 159 -10.04 -2.93 10.98
C ARG A 159 -10.88 -2.28 12.07
N ALA A 160 -10.27 -1.48 12.96
CA ALA A 160 -10.97 -0.80 14.04
C ALA A 160 -12.04 0.19 13.52
N LEU A 161 -11.70 0.96 12.48
CA LEU A 161 -12.64 1.88 11.83
C LEU A 161 -13.86 1.15 11.26
N GLN A 162 -13.65 0.01 10.59
CA GLN A 162 -14.76 -0.78 10.04
C GLN A 162 -15.66 -1.42 11.10
N SER A 163 -15.09 -1.89 12.21
CA SER A 163 -15.92 -2.45 13.30
C SER A 163 -16.85 -1.41 13.90
N THR A 164 -16.41 -0.17 14.04
CA THR A 164 -17.22 0.92 14.59
C THR A 164 -18.36 1.31 13.65
N LEU A 165 -18.08 1.41 12.34
CA LEU A 165 -19.11 1.72 11.33
C LEU A 165 -20.21 0.65 11.28
N LYS A 166 -19.84 -0.63 11.34
CA LYS A 166 -20.81 -1.75 11.39
C LYS A 166 -21.63 -1.80 12.68
N ALA A 167 -21.04 -1.38 13.80
CA ALA A 167 -21.76 -1.30 15.08
C ALA A 167 -22.77 -0.15 15.08
N SER A 168 -22.43 1.00 14.47
CA SER A 168 -23.32 2.15 14.35
C SER A 168 -24.46 1.95 13.36
N SER A 169 -24.31 1.05 12.37
CA SER A 169 -25.33 0.74 11.37
C SER A 169 -26.31 -0.37 11.78
N ARG A 170 -26.14 -1.01 12.96
CA ARG A 170 -27.12 -1.98 13.47
C ARG A 170 -28.34 -1.24 14.01
N PRO A 171 -29.58 -1.54 13.56
CA PRO A 171 -30.77 -0.93 14.12
C PRO A 171 -30.83 -1.24 15.63
N LYS A 172 -31.09 -0.20 16.44
CA LYS A 172 -31.44 -0.38 17.85
C LYS A 172 -32.72 -1.21 17.88
N THR A 173 -32.61 -2.53 18.04
CA THR A 173 -33.76 -3.36 18.33
C THR A 173 -34.39 -2.80 19.59
N ALA A 174 -35.58 -2.23 19.45
CA ALA A 174 -36.37 -1.69 20.53
C ALA A 174 -36.54 -2.80 21.58
N ARG A 175 -35.97 -2.59 22.77
CA ARG A 175 -36.35 -3.36 23.95
C ARG A 175 -37.84 -3.05 24.20
N LYS A 176 -38.69 -4.04 23.97
CA LYS A 176 -40.00 -4.15 24.63
C LYS A 176 -39.80 -4.87 25.95
#